data_AF-A0A9P5CSF6-F1
#
_entry.id   AF-A0A9P5CSF6-F1
#
_cell.length_a   1.000
_cell.length_b   1.000
_cell.length_c   1.000
_cell.angle_alpha   90.00
_cell.angle_beta   90.00
_cell.angle_gamma   90.00
#
_symmetry.space_group_name_H-M   'P 1'
#
loop_
_entity.id
_entity.type
_entity.pdbx_description
1 polymer ?
#
loop_
_entity_poly.entity_id
_entity_poly.type
_entity_poly.pdbx_seq_one_letter_code
_entity_poly.pdbx_strand_id
1 'polypeptide(L)'
;MHDLAFLIEILNRINKSRICKPSSVPKSIQDRDLLVSRLLENFIEMPVCSYCEDCSFEFCKVFPGDSSRCIECIRLGCSKCNVISSSPEKLRNIAIQHRKLENEIEKRKIELLCLR
;
A
#
# COMPACT_ATOMS: atom_id res chain seq x y z
N MET A 1 -24.32 -17.62 -8.44
CA MET A 1 -23.44 -18.06 -9.54
C MET A 1 -22.52 -16.90 -9.85
N HIS A 2 -21.27 -16.94 -9.39
CA HIS A 2 -20.32 -15.86 -9.66
C HIS A 2 -19.85 -15.98 -11.10
N ASP A 3 -20.14 -14.94 -11.88
CA ASP A 3 -19.85 -14.84 -13.30
C ASP A 3 -18.36 -15.12 -13.54
N LEU A 4 -18.07 -16.13 -14.35
CA LEU A 4 -16.71 -16.54 -14.70
C LEU A 4 -15.94 -15.35 -15.30
N ALA A 5 -16.64 -14.43 -15.98
CA ALA A 5 -16.06 -13.21 -16.53
C ALA A 5 -15.51 -12.27 -15.43
N PHE A 6 -16.19 -12.18 -14.28
CA PHE A 6 -15.75 -11.34 -13.16
C PHE A 6 -14.48 -11.88 -12.50
N LEU A 7 -14.37 -13.20 -12.34
CA LEU A 7 -13.16 -13.84 -11.82
C LEU A 7 -11.99 -13.75 -12.80
N ILE A 8 -12.26 -13.90 -14.11
CA ILE A 8 -11.26 -13.70 -15.17
C ILE A 8 -10.76 -12.25 -15.17
N GLU A 9 -11.64 -11.27 -14.98
CA GLU A 9 -11.23 -9.87 -14.91
C GLU A 9 -10.40 -9.56 -13.66
N ILE A 10 -10.75 -10.11 -12.50
CA ILE A 10 -9.92 -9.99 -11.29
C ILE A 10 -8.55 -10.64 -11.50
N LEU A 11 -8.51 -11.86 -12.04
CA LEU A 11 -7.25 -12.57 -12.33
C LEU A 11 -6.39 -11.79 -13.34
N ASN A 12 -7.01 -11.23 -14.38
CA ASN A 12 -6.32 -10.40 -15.38
C ASN A 12 -5.82 -9.08 -14.78
N ARG A 13 -6.57 -8.44 -13.88
CA ARG A 13 -6.10 -7.26 -13.14
C ARG A 13 -4.91 -7.59 -12.24
N ILE A 14 -4.94 -8.73 -11.55
CA ILE A 14 -3.82 -9.23 -10.73
C ILE A 14 -2.61 -9.60 -11.61
N ASN A 15 -2.81 -10.17 -12.79
CA ASN A 15 -1.72 -10.50 -13.70
C ASN A 15 -1.12 -9.24 -14.35
N LYS A 16 -1.95 -8.24 -14.67
CA LYS A 16 -1.52 -6.96 -15.23
C LYS A 16 -0.72 -6.12 -14.23
N SER A 17 -0.96 -6.26 -12.92
CA SER A 17 -0.12 -5.67 -11.87
C SER A 17 1.16 -6.47 -11.59
N ARG A 18 1.24 -7.75 -12.02
CA ARG A 18 2.48 -8.56 -11.98
C ARG A 18 3.42 -8.31 -13.15
N ILE A 19 2.92 -7.75 -14.26
CA ILE A 19 3.78 -7.25 -15.34
C ILE A 19 4.47 -5.99 -14.83
N CYS A 20 5.65 -6.21 -14.27
CA CYS A 20 6.61 -5.15 -13.98
C CYS A 20 7.00 -4.56 -15.33
N LYS A 21 6.31 -3.51 -15.76
CA LYS A 21 6.93 -2.61 -16.73
C LYS A 21 8.16 -2.04 -16.00
N PRO A 22 9.39 -2.31 -16.45
CA PRO A 22 10.52 -1.56 -15.95
C PRO A 22 10.20 -0.09 -16.24
N SER A 23 10.21 0.76 -15.20
CA SER A 23 10.09 2.20 -15.42
C SER A 23 11.24 2.58 -16.34
N SER A 24 10.90 3.12 -17.52
CA SER A 24 11.78 3.34 -18.66
C SER A 24 12.77 4.50 -18.47
N VAL A 25 13.23 4.75 -17.26
CA VAL A 25 14.24 5.77 -16.96
C VAL A 25 15.28 5.15 -16.04
N PRO A 26 16.50 4.84 -16.51
CA PRO A 26 17.62 4.58 -15.62
C PRO A 26 17.91 5.89 -14.87
N LYS A 27 17.37 6.03 -13.65
CA LYS A 27 17.83 7.08 -12.74
C LYS A 27 19.28 6.77 -12.40
N SER A 28 20.16 7.77 -12.47
CA SER A 28 21.57 7.55 -12.17
C SER A 28 21.72 7.06 -10.72
N ILE A 29 22.76 6.27 -10.43
CA ILE A 29 23.04 5.81 -9.06
C ILE A 29 23.11 7.01 -8.09
N GLN A 30 23.64 8.14 -8.56
CA GLN A 30 23.74 9.40 -7.82
C GLN A 30 22.36 9.97 -7.43
N ASP A 31 21.36 9.92 -8.31
CA ASP A 31 19.99 10.39 -8.01
C ASP A 31 19.33 9.54 -6.91
N ARG A 32 19.66 8.25 -6.87
CA ARG A 32 19.13 7.32 -5.87
C ARG A 32 19.75 7.55 -4.51
N ASP A 33 21.06 7.79 -4.45
CA ASP A 33 21.77 8.04 -3.20
C ASP A 33 21.38 9.38 -2.58
N LEU A 34 21.16 10.42 -3.42
CA LEU A 34 20.61 11.70 -2.98
C LEU A 34 19.19 11.55 -2.40
N LEU A 35 18.34 10.76 -3.05
CA LEU A 35 17.00 10.46 -2.56
C LEU A 35 17.06 9.73 -1.21
N VAL A 36 17.86 8.67 -1.10
CA VAL A 36 18.01 7.91 0.16
C VAL A 36 18.49 8.82 1.28
N SER A 37 19.45 9.70 1.03
CA SER A 37 19.97 10.66 2.01
C SER A 37 18.86 11.55 2.58
N ARG A 38 17.99 12.10 1.72
CA ARG A 38 16.85 12.91 2.15
C ARG A 38 15.80 12.12 2.92
N LEU A 39 15.54 10.88 2.53
CA LEU A 39 14.54 10.04 3.22
C LEU A 39 15.01 9.62 4.62
N LEU A 40 16.33 9.49 4.82
CA LEU A 40 16.92 9.18 6.13
C LEU A 40 16.83 10.34 7.12
N GLU A 41 16.65 11.58 6.66
CA GLU A 41 16.46 12.74 7.54
C GLU A 41 15.14 12.67 8.31
N ASN A 42 14.12 12.00 7.76
CA ASN A 42 12.80 11.87 8.37
C ASN A 42 12.16 10.52 8.00
N PHE A 43 12.45 9.47 8.77
CA PHE A 43 11.83 8.16 8.59
C PHE A 43 11.03 7.74 9.82
N ILE A 44 10.07 6.85 9.60
CA ILE A 44 9.44 6.06 10.64
C ILE A 44 9.82 4.60 10.46
N GLU A 45 9.98 3.90 11.56
CA GLU A 45 10.20 2.46 11.58
C GLU A 45 8.86 1.75 11.45
N MET A 46 8.88 0.65 10.70
CA MET A 46 7.70 -0.16 10.47
C MET A 46 8.07 -1.62 10.27
N PRO A 47 7.08 -2.54 10.38
CA PRO A 47 7.30 -3.95 10.08
C PRO A 47 7.93 -4.15 8.70
N VAL A 48 8.71 -5.22 8.58
CA VAL A 48 9.43 -5.53 7.34
C VAL A 48 8.45 -5.76 6.18
N CYS A 49 8.80 -5.22 5.01
CA CYS A 49 8.16 -5.65 3.77
C CYS A 49 8.70 -7.03 3.36
N SER A 50 7.96 -7.76 2.54
CA SER A 50 8.33 -9.12 2.11
C SER A 50 9.75 -9.22 1.53
N TYR A 51 10.18 -8.21 0.76
CA TYR A 51 11.53 -8.19 0.19
C TYR A 51 12.62 -7.99 1.26
N CYS A 52 12.35 -7.17 2.27
CA CYS A 52 13.29 -6.93 3.35
C CYS A 52 13.34 -8.09 4.35
N GLU A 53 12.23 -8.80 4.53
CA GLU A 53 12.16 -10.05 5.29
C GLU A 53 13.07 -11.12 4.66
N ASP A 54 12.97 -11.32 3.34
CA ASP A 54 13.85 -12.24 2.59
C ASP A 54 15.35 -11.86 2.72
N CYS A 55 15.64 -10.58 2.93
CA CYS A 55 16.99 -10.07 3.12
C CYS A 55 17.44 -10.04 4.59
N SER A 56 16.66 -10.62 5.51
CA SER A 56 16.95 -10.67 6.95
C SER A 56 17.11 -9.29 7.62
N PHE A 57 16.42 -8.26 7.13
CA PHE A 57 16.29 -7.01 7.87
C PHE A 57 15.27 -7.17 9.00
N GLU A 58 15.46 -6.47 10.11
CA GLU A 58 14.54 -6.54 11.27
C GLU A 58 13.35 -5.58 11.14
N PHE A 59 13.54 -4.46 10.42
CA PHE A 59 12.51 -3.43 10.22
C PHE A 59 12.72 -2.70 8.90
N CYS A 60 11.64 -2.10 8.39
CA CYS A 60 11.69 -1.20 7.25
C CYS A 60 11.64 0.24 7.73
N LYS A 61 12.48 1.10 7.15
CA LYS A 61 12.38 2.54 7.29
C LYS A 61 11.53 3.10 6.15
N VAL A 62 10.48 3.85 6.45
CA VAL A 62 9.65 4.51 5.44
C VAL A 62 9.57 6.00 5.67
N PHE A 63 9.43 6.74 4.57
CA PHE A 63 9.23 8.18 4.63
C PHE A 63 7.73 8.48 4.85
N PRO A 64 7.37 9.31 5.85
CA PRO A 64 5.96 9.56 6.19
C PRO A 64 5.14 10.22 5.09
N GLY A 65 5.77 11.03 4.24
CA GLY A 65 5.08 11.87 3.26
C GLY A 65 4.74 11.18 1.94
N ASP A 66 5.46 10.11 1.58
CA ASP A 66 5.21 9.30 0.39
C ASP A 66 6.15 8.10 0.38
N SER A 67 5.63 6.91 0.66
CA SER A 67 6.42 5.70 0.51
C SER A 67 5.50 4.53 0.20
N SER A 68 5.25 4.36 -1.10
CA SER A 68 4.92 3.04 -1.67
C SER A 68 6.04 2.02 -1.47
N ARG A 69 7.25 2.45 -1.07
CA ARG A 69 8.43 1.60 -0.86
C ARG A 69 9.31 2.09 0.29
N CYS A 70 9.84 1.15 1.08
CA CYS A 70 10.80 1.44 2.13
C CYS A 70 12.17 1.89 1.58
N ILE A 71 12.94 2.56 2.43
CA ILE A 71 14.26 3.12 2.12
C ILE A 71 15.23 2.04 1.65
N GLU A 72 15.19 0.84 2.25
CA GLU A 72 16.04 -0.28 1.81
C GLU A 72 15.67 -0.76 0.41
N CYS A 73 14.37 -0.88 0.09
CA CYS A 73 13.95 -1.19 -1.28
C CYS A 73 14.36 -0.09 -2.28
N ILE A 74 14.34 1.18 -1.88
CA ILE A 74 14.82 2.27 -2.72
C ILE A 74 16.34 2.15 -2.93
N ARG A 75 17.11 1.96 -1.85
CA ARG A 75 18.57 1.80 -1.86
C ARG A 75 19.01 0.60 -2.68
N LEU A 76 18.28 -0.50 -2.64
CA LEU A 76 18.58 -1.72 -3.40
C LEU A 76 18.00 -1.70 -4.82
N GLY A 77 17.28 -0.63 -5.21
CA GLY A 77 16.66 -0.53 -6.53
C GLY A 77 15.50 -1.51 -6.73
N CYS A 78 14.93 -2.05 -5.65
CA CYS A 78 13.78 -2.94 -5.72
C CYS A 78 12.51 -2.15 -6.06
N SER A 79 11.83 -2.57 -7.13
CA SER A 79 10.57 -1.98 -7.57
C SER A 79 9.37 -2.48 -6.78
N LYS A 80 9.49 -3.66 -6.15
CA LYS A 80 8.43 -4.29 -5.36
C LYS A 80 8.73 -4.12 -3.88
N CYS A 81 7.95 -3.29 -3.22
CA CYS A 81 7.95 -3.20 -1.77
C CYS A 81 6.50 -3.36 -1.33
N ASN A 82 6.15 -4.55 -0.85
CA ASN A 82 4.84 -4.77 -0.27
C ASN A 82 4.92 -4.28 1.18
N VAL A 83 4.88 -2.97 1.33
CA VAL A 83 5.15 -2.27 2.58
C VAL A 83 4.21 -2.75 3.67
N ILE A 84 2.94 -3.07 3.40
CA ILE A 84 2.04 -3.79 4.31
C ILE A 84 0.82 -4.26 3.48
N SER A 85 0.52 -5.55 3.49
CA SER A 85 -0.88 -5.99 3.33
C SER A 85 -1.44 -6.18 4.74
N SER A 86 -2.46 -5.40 5.11
CA SER A 86 -3.19 -5.65 6.37
C SER A 86 -3.69 -7.10 6.36
N SER A 87 -3.65 -7.78 7.52
CA SER A 87 -4.13 -9.16 7.57
C SER A 87 -5.58 -9.23 7.05
N PRO A 88 -6.00 -10.32 6.40
CA PRO A 88 -7.37 -10.46 5.92
C PRO A 88 -8.40 -10.21 7.02
N GLU A 89 -8.07 -10.56 8.27
CA GLU A 89 -8.88 -10.30 9.45
C GLU A 89 -8.99 -8.81 9.78
N LYS A 90 -7.87 -8.08 9.80
CA LYS A 90 -7.88 -6.62 9.99
C LYS A 90 -8.68 -5.91 8.89
N LEU A 91 -8.54 -6.35 7.65
CA LEU A 91 -9.32 -5.80 6.53
C LEU A 91 -10.82 -6.05 6.69
N ARG A 92 -11.23 -7.25 7.14
CA ARG A 92 -12.63 -7.55 7.46
C ARG A 92 -13.14 -6.66 8.59
N ASN A 93 -12.36 -6.46 9.64
CA ASN A 93 -12.75 -5.60 10.76
C ASN A 93 -12.92 -4.14 10.34
N ILE A 94 -12.00 -3.61 9.52
CA ILE A 94 -12.11 -2.26 8.94
C ILE A 94 -13.38 -2.14 8.08
N ALA A 95 -13.68 -3.14 7.25
CA ALA A 95 -14.89 -3.14 6.43
C ALA A 95 -16.19 -3.14 7.27
N ILE A 96 -16.22 -3.90 8.36
CA ILE A 96 -17.34 -3.92 9.30
C ILE A 96 -17.51 -2.53 9.96
N GLN A 97 -16.41 -1.94 10.45
CA GLN A 97 -16.43 -0.61 11.05
C GLN A 97 -16.90 0.45 10.06
N HIS A 98 -16.41 0.40 8.83
CA HIS A 98 -16.81 1.32 7.77
C HIS A 98 -18.31 1.25 7.50
N ARG A 99 -18.85 0.04 7.33
CA ARG A 99 -20.29 -0.17 7.10
C ARG A 99 -21.14 0.37 8.26
N LYS A 100 -20.68 0.21 9.50
CA LYS A 100 -21.37 0.76 10.67
C LYS A 100 -21.39 2.29 10.63
N LEU A 101 -20.25 2.91 10.33
CA LEU A 101 -20.13 4.36 10.21
C LEU A 101 -21.00 4.92 9.07
N GLU A 102 -21.05 4.26 7.92
CA GLU A 102 -21.93 4.65 6.81
C GLU A 102 -23.41 4.64 7.21
N ASN A 103 -23.84 3.59 7.93
CA ASN A 103 -25.20 3.50 8.45
C ASN A 103 -25.51 4.61 9.47
N GLU A 104 -24.57 4.93 10.35
CA GLU A 104 -24.73 6.02 11.33
C GLU A 104 -24.80 7.40 10.64
N ILE A 105 -23.99 7.60 9.59
CA ILE A 105 -24.03 8.81 8.77
C ILE A 105 -25.40 8.94 8.09
N GLU A 106 -25.89 7.87 7.46
CA GLU A 106 -27.17 7.89 6.75
C GLU A 106 -28.33 8.15 7.71
N LYS A 107 -28.33 7.49 8.87
CA LYS A 107 -29.32 7.73 9.92
C LYS A 107 -29.33 9.19 10.35
N ARG A 108 -28.16 9.79 10.62
CA ARG A 108 -28.05 11.21 10.99
C ARG A 108 -28.50 12.15 9.87
N LYS A 109 -28.24 11.82 8.60
CA LYS A 109 -28.75 12.61 7.46
C LYS A 109 -30.26 12.60 7.41
N ILE A 110 -30.89 11.44 7.60
CA ILE A 110 -32.36 11.31 7.63
C ILE A 110 -32.95 12.11 8.80
N GLU A 111 -32.37 11.99 10.00
CA GLU A 111 -32.80 12.78 11.17
C GLU A 111 -32.75 14.29 10.91
N LEU A 112 -31.66 14.77 10.29
CA LEU A 112 -31.53 16.19 9.92
C LEU A 112 -32.53 16.63 8.85
N LEU A 113 -32.87 15.75 7.90
CA LEU A 113 -33.87 16.03 6.86
C LEU A 113 -35.29 16.07 7.42
N CYS A 114 -35.62 15.24 8.41
CA CYS A 114 -36.94 15.22 9.04
C CYS A 114 -37.17 16.37 10.03
N LEU A 115 -36.11 17.07 10.46
CA LEU A 115 -36.17 18.25 11.33
C LEU A 115 -36.31 19.57 10.57
N ARG A 116 -36.34 19.53 9.24
CA ARG A 116 -36.40 20.69 8.35
C ARG A 116 -37.77 20.83 7.70
#